data_AF-A0A7K0TF93-F1
#
_entry.id   AF-A0A7K0TF93-F1
#
_cell.length_a   1.000
_cell.length_b   1.000
_cell.length_c   1.000
_cell.angle_alpha   90.00
_cell.angle_beta   90.00
_cell.angle_gamma   90.00
#
_symmetry.space_group_name_H-M   'P 1'
#
loop_
_entity.id
_entity.type
_entity.pdbx_description
1 polymer ?
#
loop_
_entity_poly.entity_id
_entity_poly.type
_entity_poly.pdbx_seq_one_letter_code
_entity_poly.pdbx_strand_id
1 'polypeptide(L)'
;MKAHYEELSIEAHALSLDAEFMALVKTFYVAEDSPVITALQQDGATAVIDLSAEFEKFASDSQPEHIAHVIGRLSDIQVRDFALGSHNRDSFETYWGMWLYLLQNAPVGFVAPVACLFATLAYERGDTALAYRALDRATVDQPAYSLTILLRRVFGSGWPAGAFAAMRVELHPKVTAGIFG
;
A
#
# COMPACT_ATOMS: atom_id res chain seq x y z
N MET A 1 8.56 -26.22 -22.06
CA MET A 1 9.15 -24.89 -22.31
C MET A 1 8.99 -24.08 -21.04
N LYS A 2 10.01 -24.05 -20.17
CA LYS A 2 9.97 -23.23 -18.96
C LYS A 2 10.21 -21.79 -19.39
N ALA A 3 9.16 -20.96 -19.39
CA ALA A 3 9.37 -19.53 -19.39
C ALA A 3 10.21 -19.21 -18.15
N HIS A 4 11.41 -18.68 -18.37
CA HIS A 4 12.12 -17.97 -17.32
C HIS A 4 11.26 -16.76 -16.98
N TYR A 5 10.34 -16.91 -16.01
CA TYR A 5 9.77 -15.77 -15.34
C TYR A 5 10.94 -15.11 -14.63
N GLU A 6 11.38 -13.95 -15.10
CA GLU A 6 12.15 -13.05 -14.26
C GLU A 6 11.33 -12.85 -12.98
N GLU A 7 11.94 -13.18 -11.85
CA GLU A 7 11.28 -13.03 -10.56
C GLU A 7 11.00 -11.53 -10.35
N LEU A 8 9.75 -11.19 -10.07
CA LEU A 8 9.37 -9.79 -9.87
C LEU A 8 10.25 -9.17 -8.78
N SER A 9 10.94 -8.08 -9.12
CA SER A 9 11.78 -7.36 -8.17
C SER A 9 10.94 -6.42 -7.32
N ILE A 10 11.18 -6.47 -6.01
CA ILE A 10 10.64 -5.52 -5.03
C ILE A 10 11.76 -4.70 -4.39
N GLU A 11 12.92 -4.62 -5.04
CA GLU A 11 14.07 -3.87 -4.55
C GLU A 11 13.81 -2.37 -4.54
N ALA A 12 14.46 -1.67 -3.62
CA ALA A 12 14.33 -0.23 -3.51
C ALA A 12 14.97 0.46 -4.72
N HIS A 13 14.24 1.40 -5.33
CA HIS A 13 14.76 2.25 -6.41
C HIS A 13 15.51 3.45 -5.83
N ALA A 14 16.34 4.10 -6.66
CA ALA A 14 17.15 5.25 -6.27
C ALA A 14 16.31 6.40 -5.66
N LEU A 15 15.09 6.63 -6.17
CA LEU A 15 14.19 7.67 -5.65
C LEU A 15 13.83 7.46 -4.17
N SER A 16 13.79 6.22 -3.68
CA SER A 16 13.54 5.95 -2.24
C SER A 16 14.64 6.47 -1.31
N LEU A 17 15.83 6.73 -1.86
CA LEU A 17 16.98 7.27 -1.16
C LEU A 17 17.18 8.77 -1.42
N ASP A 18 16.36 9.36 -2.29
CA ASP A 18 16.43 10.78 -2.62
C ASP A 18 15.95 11.65 -1.45
N ALA A 19 16.77 12.62 -1.06
CA ALA A 19 16.53 13.44 0.12
C ALA A 19 15.37 14.43 -0.08
N GLU A 20 15.19 14.96 -1.30
CA GLU A 20 14.11 15.89 -1.62
C GLU A 20 12.77 15.16 -1.65
N PHE A 21 12.74 13.98 -2.28
CA PHE A 21 11.57 13.11 -2.29
C PHE A 21 11.20 12.65 -0.88
N MET A 22 12.17 12.27 -0.05
CA MET A 22 11.90 11.94 1.35
C MET A 22 11.34 13.14 2.12
N ALA A 23 11.87 14.35 1.89
CA ALA A 23 11.34 15.56 2.50
C ALA A 23 9.89 15.82 2.07
N LEU A 24 9.58 15.61 0.79
CA LEU A 24 8.23 15.74 0.24
C LEU A 24 7.27 14.69 0.83
N VAL A 25 7.64 13.43 0.92
CA VAL A 25 6.82 12.39 1.59
C VAL A 25 6.47 12.81 3.03
N LYS A 26 7.44 13.38 3.76
CA LYS A 26 7.23 13.84 5.13
C LYS A 26 6.26 15.01 5.25
N THR A 27 6.07 15.84 4.22
CA THR A 27 5.07 16.93 4.28
C THR A 27 3.64 16.41 4.31
N PHE A 28 3.42 15.17 3.86
CA PHE A 28 2.11 14.51 3.85
C PHE A 28 1.89 13.55 5.03
N TYR A 29 2.87 13.40 5.92
CA TYR A 29 2.74 12.62 7.14
C TYR A 29 1.55 13.08 7.98
N VAL A 30 0.86 12.13 8.61
CA VAL A 30 -0.30 12.37 9.47
C VAL A 30 0.08 12.05 10.91
N ALA A 31 0.10 13.08 11.76
CA ALA A 31 0.24 12.88 13.19
C ALA A 31 -1.09 12.39 13.79
N GLU A 32 -1.04 11.36 14.64
CA GLU A 32 -2.23 10.74 15.26
C GLU A 32 -3.04 11.74 16.10
N ASP A 33 -2.40 12.76 16.66
CA ASP A 33 -3.01 13.81 17.48
C ASP A 33 -3.33 15.09 16.70
N SER A 34 -3.30 15.03 15.37
CA SER A 34 -3.59 16.19 14.51
C SER A 34 -4.98 16.77 14.78
N PRO A 35 -5.11 18.10 15.02
CA PRO A 35 -6.41 18.73 15.24
C PRO A 35 -7.31 18.73 13.98
N VAL A 36 -6.75 18.39 12.82
CA VAL A 36 -7.43 18.30 11.53
C VAL A 36 -7.41 16.88 10.95
N ILE A 37 -7.28 15.87 11.82
CA ILE A 37 -7.12 14.45 11.43
C ILE A 37 -8.15 13.98 10.39
N THR A 38 -9.43 14.32 10.55
CA THR A 38 -10.49 13.95 9.61
C THR A 38 -10.25 14.52 8.21
N ALA A 39 -9.80 15.77 8.10
CA ALA A 39 -9.50 16.37 6.80
C ALA A 39 -8.29 15.69 6.13
N LEU A 40 -7.28 15.31 6.91
CA LEU A 40 -6.11 14.58 6.41
C LEU A 40 -6.47 13.15 5.97
N GLN A 41 -7.42 12.50 6.65
CA GLN A 41 -7.94 11.19 6.29
C GLN A 41 -8.73 11.23 4.98
N GLN A 42 -9.61 12.24 4.82
CA GLN A 42 -10.37 12.45 3.58
C GLN A 42 -9.45 12.76 2.40
N ASP A 43 -8.44 13.61 2.63
CA ASP A 43 -7.40 13.93 1.66
C ASP A 43 -6.59 12.68 1.29
N GLY A 44 -6.17 11.87 2.26
CA GLY A 44 -5.45 10.62 2.00
C GLY A 44 -6.26 9.58 1.23
N ALA A 45 -7.53 9.38 1.59
CA ALA A 45 -8.42 8.49 0.86
C ALA A 45 -8.65 8.96 -0.58
N THR A 46 -8.82 10.26 -0.79
CA THR A 46 -8.96 10.87 -2.12
C THR A 46 -7.67 10.69 -2.94
N ALA A 47 -6.50 10.95 -2.36
CA ALA A 47 -5.21 10.79 -3.01
C ALA A 47 -4.96 9.35 -3.52
N VAL A 48 -5.40 8.33 -2.77
CA VAL A 48 -5.29 6.92 -3.21
C VAL A 48 -6.12 6.67 -4.47
N ILE A 49 -7.35 7.19 -4.52
CA ILE A 49 -8.23 7.02 -5.69
C ILE A 49 -7.68 7.79 -6.89
N ASP A 50 -7.27 9.03 -6.68
CA ASP A 50 -6.72 9.89 -7.73
C ASP A 50 -5.43 9.31 -8.31
N LEU A 51 -4.52 8.85 -7.46
CA LEU A 51 -3.29 8.20 -7.90
C LEU A 51 -3.60 6.92 -8.68
N SER A 52 -4.59 6.12 -8.28
CA SER A 52 -4.97 4.92 -9.03
C SER A 52 -5.47 5.25 -10.44
N ALA A 53 -6.26 6.32 -10.60
CA ALA A 53 -6.75 6.79 -11.89
C ALA A 53 -5.64 7.41 -12.76
N GLU A 54 -4.64 8.04 -12.13
CA GLU A 54 -3.43 8.50 -12.80
C GLU A 54 -2.57 7.31 -13.27
N PHE A 55 -2.38 6.30 -12.41
CA PHE A 55 -1.56 5.12 -12.70
C PHE A 55 -2.15 4.29 -13.84
N GLU A 56 -3.47 4.25 -13.99
CA GLU A 56 -4.15 3.63 -15.13
C GLU A 56 -3.73 4.26 -16.47
N LYS A 57 -3.41 5.56 -16.48
CA LYS A 57 -3.07 6.33 -17.69
C LYS A 57 -1.57 6.44 -17.93
N PHE A 58 -0.80 6.61 -16.86
CA PHE A 58 0.60 7.00 -16.93
C PHE A 58 1.55 5.97 -16.29
N ALA A 59 1.03 4.99 -15.55
CA ALA A 59 1.82 4.00 -14.83
C ALA A 59 2.97 4.66 -14.03
N SER A 60 4.22 4.22 -14.23
CA SER A 60 5.40 4.75 -13.54
C SER A 60 5.74 6.22 -13.87
N ASP A 61 5.11 6.80 -14.90
CA ASP A 61 5.29 8.21 -15.28
C ASP A 61 4.39 9.17 -14.46
N SER A 62 3.67 8.65 -13.45
CA SER A 62 2.90 9.47 -12.50
C SER A 62 3.78 10.49 -11.75
N GLN A 63 3.17 11.61 -11.38
CA GLN A 63 3.88 12.74 -10.77
C GLN A 63 4.46 12.36 -9.40
N PRO A 64 5.77 12.67 -9.13
CA PRO A 64 6.40 12.38 -7.85
C PRO A 64 5.66 12.94 -6.64
N GLU A 65 4.99 14.10 -6.79
CA GLU A 65 4.19 14.69 -5.73
C GLU A 65 3.00 13.83 -5.32
N HIS A 66 2.24 13.29 -6.28
CA HIS A 66 1.09 12.42 -5.98
C HIS A 66 1.53 11.09 -5.38
N ILE A 67 2.68 10.55 -5.83
CA ILE A 67 3.30 9.36 -5.23
C ILE A 67 3.69 9.65 -3.77
N ALA A 68 4.37 10.77 -3.52
CA ALA A 68 4.79 11.17 -2.19
C ALA A 68 3.59 11.43 -1.25
N HIS A 69 2.52 12.00 -1.80
CA HIS A 69 1.27 12.28 -1.10
C HIS A 69 0.63 11.01 -0.56
N VAL A 70 0.45 9.99 -1.42
CA VAL A 70 -0.09 8.70 -0.98
C VAL A 70 0.83 8.04 0.04
N ILE A 71 2.15 7.97 -0.21
CA ILE A 71 3.10 7.34 0.73
C ILE A 71 3.05 8.02 2.11
N GLY A 72 3.03 9.35 2.17
CA GLY A 72 2.97 10.08 3.43
C GLY A 72 1.63 9.86 4.17
N ARG A 73 0.51 9.86 3.44
CA ARG A 73 -0.84 9.68 4.02
C ARG A 73 -1.08 8.29 4.59
N LEU A 74 -0.40 7.27 4.08
CA LEU A 74 -0.45 5.91 4.62
C LEU A 74 0.16 5.76 6.04
N SER A 75 0.71 6.84 6.62
CA SER A 75 1.05 6.89 8.05
C SER A 75 -0.18 6.81 8.97
N ASP A 76 -1.35 7.24 8.48
CA ASP A 76 -2.61 7.10 9.22
C ASP A 76 -3.27 5.73 8.97
N ILE A 77 -3.75 5.12 10.06
CA ILE A 77 -4.37 3.79 10.03
C ILE A 77 -5.67 3.77 9.22
N GLN A 78 -6.51 4.81 9.30
CA GLN A 78 -7.77 4.86 8.54
C GLN A 78 -7.49 4.97 7.04
N VAL A 79 -6.53 5.80 6.63
CA VAL A 79 -6.12 5.90 5.21
C VAL A 79 -5.56 4.59 4.70
N ARG A 80 -4.70 3.93 5.48
CA ARG A 80 -4.15 2.61 5.12
C ARG A 80 -5.24 1.56 4.98
N ASP A 81 -6.16 1.49 5.93
CA ASP A 81 -7.24 0.49 5.91
C ASP A 81 -8.26 0.80 4.80
N PHE A 82 -8.42 2.07 4.43
CA PHE A 82 -9.16 2.48 3.24
C PHE A 82 -8.46 1.96 1.97
N ALA A 83 -7.15 2.21 1.82
CA ALA A 83 -6.35 1.78 0.68
C ALA A 83 -6.32 0.25 0.51
N LEU A 84 -6.38 -0.50 1.62
CA LEU A 84 -6.51 -1.96 1.59
C LEU A 84 -7.81 -2.38 0.88
N GLY A 85 -8.91 -1.67 1.13
CA GLY A 85 -10.22 -2.00 0.58
C GLY A 85 -10.56 -1.42 -0.79
N SER A 86 -9.74 -0.51 -1.34
CA SER A 86 -10.15 0.35 -2.46
C SER A 86 -10.07 -0.30 -3.85
N HIS A 87 -9.44 -1.48 -3.98
CA HIS A 87 -9.40 -2.22 -5.24
C HIS A 87 -10.43 -3.34 -5.32
N ASN A 88 -10.86 -3.62 -6.55
CA ASN A 88 -11.73 -4.74 -6.90
C ASN A 88 -11.10 -5.57 -8.03
N ARG A 89 -11.87 -6.50 -8.60
CA ARG A 89 -11.38 -7.38 -9.67
C ARG A 89 -10.98 -6.61 -10.93
N ASP A 90 -11.72 -5.56 -11.28
CA ASP A 90 -11.53 -4.82 -12.52
C ASP A 90 -10.34 -3.85 -12.41
N SER A 91 -10.06 -3.34 -11.20
CA SER A 91 -8.93 -2.44 -10.93
C SER A 91 -7.66 -3.14 -10.41
N PHE A 92 -7.66 -4.47 -10.30
CA PHE A 92 -6.57 -5.22 -9.66
C PHE A 92 -5.21 -4.95 -10.28
N GLU A 93 -5.09 -4.99 -11.62
CA GLU A 93 -3.80 -4.81 -12.31
C GLU A 93 -3.25 -3.38 -12.16
N THR A 94 -4.13 -2.38 -12.14
CA THR A 94 -3.74 -0.98 -11.87
C THR A 94 -3.16 -0.84 -10.46
N TYR A 95 -3.87 -1.37 -9.47
CA TYR A 95 -3.41 -1.35 -8.07
C TYR A 95 -2.16 -2.21 -7.86
N TRP A 96 -2.02 -3.32 -8.60
CA TRP A 96 -0.82 -4.14 -8.63
C TRP A 96 0.40 -3.32 -9.03
N GLY A 97 0.33 -2.64 -10.19
CA GLY A 97 1.40 -1.78 -10.68
C GLY A 97 1.69 -0.62 -9.73
N MET A 98 0.64 0.05 -9.26
CA MET A 98 0.75 1.20 -8.35
C MET A 98 1.44 0.82 -7.03
N TRP A 99 0.98 -0.23 -6.33
CA TRP A 99 1.57 -0.61 -5.05
C TRP A 99 2.98 -1.21 -5.20
N LEU A 100 3.28 -1.91 -6.30
CA LEU A 100 4.64 -2.33 -6.59
C LEU A 100 5.56 -1.13 -6.73
N TYR A 101 5.15 -0.14 -7.53
CA TYR A 101 5.95 1.05 -7.76
C TYR A 101 6.13 1.88 -6.49
N LEU A 102 5.06 2.07 -5.71
CA LEU A 102 5.15 2.76 -4.42
C LEU A 102 6.04 1.98 -3.45
N LEU A 103 5.99 0.64 -3.44
CA LEU A 103 6.87 -0.17 -2.60
C LEU A 103 8.33 0.05 -2.99
N GLN A 104 8.65 0.02 -4.28
CA GLN A 104 10.02 0.25 -4.77
C GLN A 104 10.53 1.67 -4.46
N ASN A 105 9.65 2.67 -4.40
CA ASN A 105 10.05 4.07 -4.19
C ASN A 105 9.80 4.61 -2.77
N ALA A 106 9.15 3.85 -1.88
CA ALA A 106 8.90 4.28 -0.50
C ALA A 106 10.20 4.49 0.27
N PRO A 107 10.43 5.69 0.87
CA PRO A 107 11.57 5.93 1.72
C PRO A 107 11.50 5.13 3.03
N VAL A 108 12.65 4.91 3.67
CA VAL A 108 12.74 4.29 5.01
C VAL A 108 11.85 5.06 6.00
N GLY A 109 11.10 4.31 6.82
CA GLY A 109 10.08 4.81 7.74
C GLY A 109 8.67 4.81 7.15
N PHE A 110 8.52 4.66 5.82
CA PHE A 110 7.23 4.65 5.12
C PHE A 110 7.00 3.37 4.32
N VAL A 111 7.89 2.39 4.39
CA VAL A 111 7.83 1.17 3.57
C VAL A 111 6.78 0.21 4.10
N ALA A 112 6.67 0.06 5.43
CA ALA A 112 5.81 -0.93 6.06
C ALA A 112 4.33 -0.90 5.61
N PRO A 113 3.62 0.25 5.59
CA PRO A 113 2.24 0.29 5.10
C PRO A 113 2.12 -0.16 3.64
N VAL A 114 2.99 0.35 2.76
CA VAL A 114 2.94 0.06 1.32
C VAL A 114 3.25 -1.42 1.06
N ALA A 115 4.25 -1.99 1.73
CA ALA A 115 4.57 -3.41 1.56
C ALA A 115 3.44 -4.32 2.07
N CYS A 116 2.69 -3.92 3.11
CA CYS A 116 1.51 -4.66 3.54
C CYS A 116 0.38 -4.64 2.49
N LEU A 117 0.14 -3.49 1.84
CA LEU A 117 -0.83 -3.36 0.76
C LEU A 117 -0.43 -4.23 -0.45
N PHE A 118 0.84 -4.18 -0.85
CA PHE A 118 1.33 -5.03 -1.94
C PHE A 118 1.30 -6.53 -1.58
N ALA A 119 1.66 -6.89 -0.35
CA ALA A 119 1.61 -8.27 0.13
C ALA A 119 0.18 -8.84 0.10
N THR A 120 -0.82 -8.01 0.39
CA THR A 120 -2.24 -8.36 0.30
C THR A 120 -2.61 -8.75 -1.12
N LEU A 121 -2.23 -7.95 -2.14
CA LEU A 121 -2.45 -8.29 -3.54
C LEU A 121 -1.73 -9.58 -3.96
N ALA A 122 -0.45 -9.72 -3.55
CA ALA A 122 0.35 -10.90 -3.88
C ALA A 122 -0.30 -12.17 -3.31
N TYR A 123 -0.82 -12.10 -2.08
CA TYR A 123 -1.56 -13.19 -1.47
C TYR A 123 -2.87 -13.49 -2.19
N GLU A 124 -3.65 -12.47 -2.54
CA GLU A 124 -4.93 -12.63 -3.25
C GLU A 124 -4.78 -13.34 -4.60
N ARG A 125 -3.68 -13.10 -5.32
CA ARG A 125 -3.38 -13.80 -6.58
C ARG A 125 -2.69 -15.16 -6.41
N GLY A 126 -2.48 -15.61 -5.18
CA GLY A 126 -1.87 -16.90 -4.86
C GLY A 126 -0.33 -16.91 -4.82
N ASP A 127 0.33 -15.77 -4.95
CA ASP A 127 1.79 -15.64 -4.89
C ASP A 127 2.26 -15.42 -3.46
N THR A 128 2.17 -16.48 -2.66
CA THR A 128 2.49 -16.44 -1.22
C THR A 128 3.97 -16.13 -0.97
N ALA A 129 4.87 -16.60 -1.84
CA ALA A 129 6.30 -16.33 -1.71
C ALA A 129 6.61 -14.83 -1.85
N LEU A 130 6.03 -14.17 -2.86
CA LEU A 130 6.16 -12.73 -3.04
C LEU A 130 5.48 -11.96 -1.90
N ALA A 131 4.32 -12.42 -1.41
CA ALA A 131 3.65 -11.82 -0.27
C ALA A 131 4.57 -11.81 0.97
N TYR A 132 5.23 -12.92 1.29
CA TYR A 132 6.19 -12.97 2.40
C TYR A 132 7.42 -12.10 2.17
N ARG A 133 7.98 -12.05 0.96
CA ARG A 133 9.11 -11.15 0.64
C ARG A 133 8.74 -9.68 0.88
N ALA A 134 7.52 -9.27 0.52
CA ALA A 134 7.02 -7.93 0.81
C ALA A 134 6.85 -7.69 2.32
N LEU A 135 6.32 -8.67 3.08
CA LEU A 135 6.24 -8.58 4.55
C LEU A 135 7.61 -8.56 5.23
N ASP A 136 8.62 -9.24 4.67
CA ASP A 136 10.01 -9.18 5.13
C ASP A 136 10.54 -7.75 5.00
N ARG A 137 10.27 -7.09 3.87
CA ARG A 137 10.62 -5.69 3.67
C ARG A 137 9.90 -4.75 4.65
N ALA A 138 8.62 -4.97 4.92
CA ALA A 138 7.92 -4.23 5.98
C ALA A 138 8.51 -4.47 7.38
N THR A 139 8.98 -5.69 7.66
CA THR A 139 9.57 -6.05 8.96
C THR A 139 10.94 -5.39 9.15
N VAL A 140 11.74 -5.29 8.08
CA VAL A 140 13.02 -4.57 8.10
C VAL A 140 12.80 -3.08 8.37
N ASP A 141 11.78 -2.48 7.76
CA ASP A 141 11.44 -1.07 7.96
C ASP A 141 10.92 -0.81 9.38
N GLN A 142 9.91 -1.57 9.81
CA GLN A 142 9.25 -1.41 11.11
C GLN A 142 8.90 -2.78 11.71
N PRO A 143 9.77 -3.37 12.55
CA PRO A 143 9.57 -4.71 13.10
C PRO A 143 8.28 -4.89 13.92
N ALA A 144 7.80 -3.82 14.54
CA ALA A 144 6.59 -3.81 15.37
C ALA A 144 5.32 -3.39 14.60
N TYR A 145 5.38 -3.22 13.28
CA TYR A 145 4.23 -2.74 12.50
C TYR A 145 3.07 -3.75 12.58
N SER A 146 1.94 -3.30 13.13
CA SER A 146 0.83 -4.17 13.55
C SER A 146 0.21 -4.95 12.38
N LEU A 147 0.06 -4.32 11.22
CA LEU A 147 -0.49 -4.97 10.04
C LEU A 147 0.46 -6.05 9.49
N THR A 148 1.77 -5.84 9.54
CA THR A 148 2.75 -6.86 9.12
C THR A 148 2.61 -8.12 9.97
N ILE A 149 2.50 -7.97 11.28
CA ILE A 149 2.32 -9.08 12.24
C ILE A 149 0.98 -9.78 12.00
N LEU A 150 -0.09 -9.02 11.74
CA LEU A 150 -1.40 -9.58 11.41
C LEU A 150 -1.37 -10.39 10.11
N LEU A 151 -0.84 -9.82 9.02
CA LEU A 151 -0.79 -10.48 7.72
C LEU A 151 0.07 -11.74 7.75
N ARG A 152 1.20 -11.75 8.47
CA ARG A 152 2.00 -12.98 8.65
C ARG A 152 1.20 -14.12 9.30
N ARG A 153 0.34 -13.81 10.28
CA ARG A 153 -0.53 -14.80 10.94
C ARG A 153 -1.64 -15.27 10.00
N VAL A 154 -2.23 -14.35 9.23
CA VAL A 154 -3.28 -14.64 8.24
C VAL A 154 -2.74 -15.55 7.13
N PHE A 155 -1.60 -15.20 6.52
CA PHE A 155 -1.00 -16.00 5.45
C PHE A 155 -0.46 -17.33 5.99
N GLY A 156 0.11 -17.31 7.20
CA GLY A 156 0.71 -18.50 7.82
C GLY A 156 -0.31 -19.54 8.28
N SER A 157 -1.56 -19.16 8.51
CA SER A 157 -2.65 -20.09 8.78
C SER A 157 -3.22 -20.74 7.52
N GLY A 158 -2.80 -20.28 6.32
CA GLY A 158 -3.34 -20.72 5.04
C GLY A 158 -4.78 -20.26 4.80
N TRP A 159 -5.20 -19.13 5.38
CA TRP A 159 -6.56 -18.63 5.24
C TRP A 159 -6.90 -18.38 3.74
N PRO A 160 -7.95 -18.99 3.16
CA PRO A 160 -8.15 -18.93 1.71
C PRO A 160 -8.17 -17.50 1.14
N ALA A 161 -7.40 -17.28 0.06
CA ALA A 161 -7.25 -15.97 -0.59
C ALA A 161 -8.60 -15.31 -0.96
N GLY A 162 -9.55 -16.08 -1.48
CA GLY A 162 -10.89 -15.58 -1.79
C GLY A 162 -11.69 -15.16 -0.54
N ALA A 163 -11.50 -15.81 0.60
CA ALA A 163 -12.14 -15.43 1.86
C ALA A 163 -11.52 -14.16 2.44
N PHE A 164 -10.21 -14.01 2.32
CA PHE A 164 -9.50 -12.79 2.70
C PHE A 164 -9.92 -11.58 1.84
N ALA A 165 -9.99 -11.76 0.52
CA ALA A 165 -10.50 -10.73 -0.39
C ALA A 165 -11.96 -10.34 -0.08
N ALA A 166 -12.82 -11.33 0.20
CA ALA A 166 -14.22 -11.08 0.57
C ALA A 166 -14.33 -10.26 1.88
N MET A 167 -13.57 -10.60 2.92
CA MET A 167 -13.54 -9.84 4.17
C MET A 167 -13.14 -8.38 3.93
N ARG A 168 -12.10 -8.14 3.12
CA ARG A 168 -11.61 -6.80 2.81
C ARG A 168 -12.67 -5.95 2.10
N VAL A 169 -13.39 -6.54 1.15
CA VAL A 169 -14.55 -5.92 0.47
C VAL A 169 -15.69 -5.64 1.46
N GLU A 170 -15.96 -6.53 2.41
CA GLU A 170 -16.99 -6.33 3.44
C GLU A 170 -16.65 -5.18 4.41
N LEU A 171 -15.37 -5.03 4.76
CA LEU A 171 -14.91 -4.01 5.69
C LEU A 171 -14.80 -2.62 5.06
N HIS A 172 -14.51 -2.53 3.76
CA HIS A 172 -14.23 -1.25 3.11
C HIS A 172 -15.34 -0.20 3.27
N PRO A 173 -16.66 -0.51 3.11
CA PRO A 173 -17.71 0.47 3.35
C PRO A 173 -17.74 1.05 4.76
N LYS A 174 -17.34 0.25 5.78
CA LYS A 174 -17.29 0.71 7.18
C LYS A 174 -16.12 1.70 7.38
N VAL A 175 -14.98 1.43 6.76
CA VAL A 175 -13.82 2.33 6.80
C VAL A 175 -14.15 3.63 6.06
N THR A 176 -14.75 3.55 4.87
CA THR A 176 -15.19 4.71 4.09
C THR A 176 -16.18 5.57 4.87
N ALA A 177 -17.16 4.96 5.53
CA ALA A 177 -18.09 5.69 6.40
C ALA A 177 -17.38 6.36 7.59
N GLY A 178 -16.33 5.75 8.14
CA GLY A 178 -15.53 6.36 9.20
C GLY A 178 -14.75 7.61 8.78
N ILE A 179 -14.38 7.71 7.49
CA ILE A 179 -13.61 8.84 6.92
C ILE A 179 -14.54 9.96 6.42
N PHE A 180 -15.65 9.60 5.79
CA PHE A 180 -16.51 10.55 5.06
C PHE A 180 -17.91 10.77 5.67
N GLY A 181 -18.27 10.02 6.71
CA GLY A 181 -19.59 10.06 7.35
C GLY A 181 -19.72 11.00 8.54
#